data_AF-A0A318J7C4-F1
#
_entry.id   AF-A0A318J7C4-F1
#
_cell.length_a   1.000
_cell.length_b   1.000
_cell.length_c   1.000
_cell.angle_alpha   90.00
_cell.angle_beta   90.00
_cell.angle_gamma   90.00
#
_symmetry.space_group_name_H-M   'P 1'
#
loop_
_entity.id
_entity.type
_entity.pdbx_description
1 polymer ?
#
loop_
_entity_poly.entity_id
_entity_poly.type
_entity_poly.pdbx_seq_one_letter_code
_entity_poly.pdbx_strand_id
1 'polypeptide(L)'
;MAAQLKRLTGINPLTIDQTAMYEHVDSKRQSNLYKAALAKMKQEKPFVLKSDNQHYLKLGINNKLVDMQVIYPAYSSSPATGRASWLATLAGFTPRDIPKELLPATGRRLIYAYHKQEPADGVPADVVIVEAGKAAPKLMLPPGEFRFAFED
;
A
#
# COMPACT_ATOMS: atom_id res chain seq x y z
N MET A 1 -23.90 4.44 1.28
CA MET A 1 -24.30 3.40 0.30
C MET A 1 -25.14 2.27 0.92
N ALA A 2 -24.68 1.56 1.97
CA ALA A 2 -25.42 0.42 2.54
C ALA A 2 -26.88 0.72 2.96
N ALA A 3 -27.12 1.85 3.62
CA ALA A 3 -28.47 2.28 4.00
C ALA A 3 -29.40 2.52 2.79
N GLN A 4 -28.84 3.01 1.68
CA GLN A 4 -29.58 3.22 0.43
C GLN A 4 -29.90 1.89 -0.26
N LEU A 5 -28.96 0.94 -0.28
CA LEU A 5 -29.19 -0.40 -0.81
C LEU A 5 -30.32 -1.12 -0.05
N LYS A 6 -30.30 -1.04 1.30
CA LYS A 6 -31.36 -1.62 2.14
C LYS A 6 -32.73 -1.02 1.84
N ARG A 7 -32.82 0.30 1.69
CA ARG A 7 -34.08 0.97 1.35
C ARG A 7 -34.63 0.54 -0.02
N LEU A 8 -33.76 0.36 -1.01
CA LEU A 8 -34.16 0.02 -2.37
C LEU A 8 -34.50 -1.46 -2.56
N THR A 9 -33.82 -2.34 -1.82
CA THR A 9 -33.87 -3.80 -2.07
C THR A 9 -34.47 -4.61 -0.91
N GLY A 10 -34.63 -4.01 0.27
CA GLY A 10 -34.98 -4.72 1.51
C GLY A 10 -33.83 -5.55 2.10
N ILE A 11 -32.74 -5.76 1.36
CA ILE A 11 -31.59 -6.55 1.81
C ILE A 11 -30.79 -5.74 2.83
N ASN A 12 -30.45 -6.33 3.97
CA ASN A 12 -29.54 -5.73 4.94
C ASN A 12 -28.10 -6.18 4.62
N PRO A 13 -27.30 -5.39 3.87
CA PRO A 13 -25.96 -5.82 3.47
C PRO A 13 -25.01 -5.84 4.68
N LEU A 14 -24.05 -6.76 4.66
CA LEU A 14 -22.91 -6.71 5.57
C LEU A 14 -22.07 -5.47 5.28
N THR A 15 -21.78 -4.68 6.31
CA THR A 15 -20.99 -3.45 6.22
C THR A 15 -19.61 -3.63 6.85
N ILE A 16 -18.57 -3.34 6.08
CA ILE A 16 -17.17 -3.55 6.49
C ILE A 16 -16.42 -2.23 6.36
N ASP A 17 -15.78 -1.78 7.44
CA ASP A 17 -14.81 -0.68 7.40
C ASP A 17 -13.42 -1.22 7.04
N GLN A 18 -12.87 -0.72 5.93
CA GLN A 18 -11.51 -1.02 5.46
C GLN A 18 -10.65 0.25 5.33
N THR A 19 -11.10 1.38 5.88
CA THR A 19 -10.47 2.69 5.63
C THR A 19 -9.92 3.35 6.89
N ALA A 20 -10.22 2.84 8.09
CA ALA A 20 -9.76 3.47 9.35
C ALA A 20 -8.48 2.85 9.95
N MET A 21 -8.18 1.60 9.65
CA MET A 21 -7.16 0.81 10.38
C MET A 21 -6.06 0.31 9.44
N TYR A 22 -5.32 1.26 8.86
CA TYR A 22 -4.17 0.99 8.00
C TYR A 22 -3.00 1.93 8.32
N GLU A 23 -1.82 1.62 7.82
CA GLU A 23 -0.63 2.44 8.00
C GLU A 23 -0.67 3.69 7.12
N HIS A 24 -0.42 4.84 7.72
CA HIS A 24 -0.24 6.12 7.04
C HIS A 24 1.25 6.41 6.90
N VAL A 25 1.64 6.91 5.71
CA VAL A 25 3.01 7.38 5.44
C VAL A 25 3.45 8.45 6.43
N ASP A 26 2.51 9.30 6.87
CA ASP A 26 2.74 10.29 7.92
C ASP A 26 2.32 9.73 9.27
N SER A 27 3.32 9.49 10.12
CA SER A 27 3.14 8.93 11.46
C SER A 27 2.29 9.81 12.39
N LYS A 28 2.15 11.11 12.10
CA LYS A 28 1.29 12.04 12.85
C LYS A 28 -0.20 11.80 12.57
N ARG A 29 -0.53 11.30 11.38
CA ARG A 29 -1.91 10.91 11.00
C ARG A 29 -2.27 9.51 11.47
N GLN A 30 -1.30 8.76 11.99
CA GLN A 30 -1.52 7.38 12.42
C GLN A 30 -2.39 7.30 13.67
N SER A 31 -3.50 6.57 13.59
CA SER A 31 -4.39 6.29 14.72
C SER A 31 -3.66 5.60 15.89
N ASN A 32 -3.85 6.11 17.10
CA ASN A 32 -3.34 5.47 18.32
C ASN A 32 -3.98 4.11 18.57
N LEU A 33 -5.25 3.92 18.20
CA LEU A 33 -5.95 2.64 18.30
C LEU A 33 -5.34 1.61 17.35
N TYR A 34 -4.97 2.02 16.14
CA TYR A 34 -4.26 1.16 15.20
C TYR A 34 -2.90 0.72 15.75
N LYS A 35 -2.10 1.66 16.28
CA LYS A 35 -0.82 1.35 16.92
C LYS A 35 -0.98 0.35 18.06
N ALA A 36 -1.98 0.54 18.92
CA ALA A 36 -2.27 -0.37 20.02
C ALA A 36 -2.70 -1.76 19.53
N ALA A 37 -3.52 -1.84 18.48
CA ALA A 37 -3.94 -3.10 17.89
C ALA A 37 -2.74 -3.89 17.34
N LEU A 38 -1.86 -3.24 16.57
CA LEU A 38 -0.65 -3.89 16.04
C LEU A 38 0.36 -4.29 17.13
N ALA A 39 0.48 -3.50 18.19
CA ALA A 39 1.35 -3.84 19.32
C ALA A 39 0.87 -5.10 20.05
N LYS A 40 -0.45 -5.30 20.13
CA LYS A 40 -1.06 -6.44 20.81
C LYS A 40 -1.17 -7.68 19.93
N MET A 41 -1.38 -7.49 18.63
CA MET A 41 -1.57 -8.57 17.66
C MET A 41 -0.73 -8.31 16.42
N LYS A 42 0.41 -9.01 16.35
CA LYS A 42 1.23 -9.06 15.14
C LYS A 42 0.62 -10.09 14.19
N GLN A 43 0.19 -9.62 13.02
CA GLN A 43 -0.37 -10.45 11.95
C GLN A 43 0.32 -10.07 10.65
N GLU A 44 0.52 -11.05 9.77
CA GLU A 44 1.11 -10.86 8.45
C GLU A 44 0.05 -10.58 7.37
N LYS A 45 -1.22 -10.83 7.69
CA LYS A 45 -2.36 -10.69 6.78
C LYS A 45 -3.43 -9.79 7.40
N PRO A 46 -4.27 -9.12 6.59
CA PRO A 46 -5.42 -8.37 7.09
C PRO A 46 -6.31 -9.26 7.96
N PHE A 47 -6.75 -8.72 9.09
CA PHE A 47 -7.48 -9.49 10.09
C PHE A 47 -8.60 -8.67 10.72
N VAL A 48 -9.49 -9.37 11.41
CA VAL A 48 -10.61 -8.78 12.15
C VAL A 48 -10.54 -9.23 13.58
N LEU A 49 -10.97 -8.37 14.49
CA LEU A 49 -11.00 -8.70 15.92
C LEU A 49 -12.36 -9.27 16.29
N LYS A 50 -12.37 -10.33 17.10
CA LYS A 50 -13.57 -10.85 17.76
C LYS A 50 -13.39 -10.80 19.27
N SER A 51 -14.48 -10.54 19.99
CA SER A 51 -14.53 -10.76 21.43
C SER A 51 -14.69 -12.26 21.74
N ASP A 52 -14.54 -12.62 23.02
CA ASP A 52 -14.75 -13.99 23.49
C ASP A 52 -16.15 -14.52 23.15
N ASN A 53 -17.15 -13.63 23.15
CA ASN A 53 -18.53 -13.92 22.75
C ASN A 53 -18.74 -13.92 21.22
N GLN A 54 -17.67 -14.03 20.42
CA GLN A 54 -17.68 -14.09 18.95
C GLN A 54 -18.22 -12.86 18.21
N HIS A 55 -18.42 -11.74 18.90
CA HIS A 55 -18.84 -10.49 18.26
C HIS A 55 -17.65 -9.77 17.63
N TYR A 56 -17.83 -9.22 16.43
CA TYR A 56 -16.81 -8.41 15.78
C TYR A 56 -16.56 -7.11 16.56
N LEU A 57 -15.31 -6.93 16.99
CA LEU A 57 -14.85 -5.72 17.63
C LEU A 57 -14.54 -4.65 16.58
N LYS A 58 -14.96 -3.43 16.87
CA LYS A 58 -14.78 -2.26 16.01
C LYS A 58 -14.22 -1.13 16.85
N LEU A 59 -13.14 -0.52 16.40
CA LEU A 59 -12.40 0.49 17.15
C LEU A 59 -12.69 1.88 16.58
N GLY A 60 -12.71 2.90 17.44
CA GLY A 60 -12.85 4.30 17.06
C GLY A 60 -14.30 4.77 16.85
N ILE A 61 -14.44 5.94 16.22
CA ILE A 61 -15.69 6.72 16.19
C ILE A 61 -16.78 6.05 15.32
N ASN A 62 -16.38 5.33 14.28
CA ASN A 62 -17.32 4.66 13.36
C ASN A 62 -17.73 3.25 13.84
N ASN A 63 -17.40 2.87 15.08
CA ASN A 63 -17.60 1.50 15.56
C ASN A 63 -19.06 1.03 15.63
N LYS A 64 -20.03 1.96 15.55
CA LYS A 64 -21.47 1.66 15.48
C LYS A 64 -22.05 1.67 14.06
N LEU A 65 -21.28 2.11 13.06
CA LEU A 65 -21.78 2.33 11.69
C LEU A 65 -21.51 1.14 10.76
N VAL A 66 -20.73 0.17 11.24
CA VAL A 66 -20.33 -1.01 10.47
C VAL A 66 -20.51 -2.30 11.28
N ASP A 67 -20.65 -3.41 10.59
CA ASP A 67 -20.74 -4.74 11.21
C ASP A 67 -19.36 -5.27 11.60
N MET A 68 -18.35 -4.97 10.78
CA MET A 68 -16.97 -5.45 10.90
C MET A 68 -15.97 -4.35 10.53
N GLN A 69 -14.76 -4.43 11.08
CA GLN A 69 -13.64 -3.56 10.73
C GLN A 69 -12.40 -4.40 10.47
N VAL A 70 -11.75 -4.18 9.34
CA VAL A 70 -10.50 -4.84 8.95
C VAL A 70 -9.32 -4.02 9.45
N ILE A 71 -8.36 -4.68 10.08
CA ILE A 71 -7.08 -4.12 10.50
C ILE A 71 -6.02 -4.66 9.53
N TYR A 72 -5.31 -3.74 8.89
CA TYR A 72 -4.18 -4.09 8.02
C TYR A 72 -2.89 -4.20 8.85
N PRO A 73 -2.00 -5.15 8.55
CA PRO A 73 -0.63 -5.13 9.02
C PRO A 73 0.09 -3.83 8.64
N ALA A 74 1.14 -3.47 9.38
CA ALA A 74 2.06 -2.44 8.92
C ALA A 74 2.84 -2.96 7.72
N TYR A 75 2.67 -2.31 6.56
CA TYR A 75 3.41 -2.60 5.33
C TYR A 75 4.45 -1.51 5.13
N SER A 76 5.28 -1.32 6.16
CA SER A 76 6.23 -0.21 6.23
C SER A 76 7.16 -0.19 5.02
N SER A 77 7.72 0.97 4.72
CA SER A 77 8.81 1.08 3.74
C SER A 77 9.97 0.16 4.14
N SER A 78 10.42 -0.66 3.21
CA SER A 78 11.60 -1.51 3.36
C SER A 78 12.87 -0.67 3.18
N PRO A 79 13.73 -0.54 4.19
CA PRO A 79 14.98 0.22 4.05
C PRO A 79 15.89 -0.33 2.96
N ALA A 80 15.83 -1.64 2.68
CA ALA A 80 16.64 -2.30 1.66
C ALA A 80 16.24 -1.95 0.22
N THR A 81 14.99 -1.53 0.00
CA THR A 81 14.48 -1.17 -1.34
C THR A 81 14.13 0.30 -1.46
N GLY A 82 13.89 1.00 -0.34
CA GLY A 82 13.32 2.35 -0.33
C GLY A 82 11.83 2.38 -0.72
N ARG A 83 11.16 1.23 -0.77
CA ARG A 83 9.78 1.07 -1.28
C ARG A 83 8.89 0.37 -0.25
N ALA A 84 7.58 0.54 -0.37
CA ALA A 84 6.62 -0.10 0.53
C ALA A 84 6.72 -1.64 0.43
N SER A 85 6.78 -2.33 1.57
CA SER A 85 6.99 -3.78 1.60
C SER A 85 5.87 -4.59 0.93
N TRP A 86 4.64 -4.07 0.88
CA TRP A 86 3.51 -4.73 0.22
C TRP A 86 3.72 -4.95 -1.28
N LEU A 87 4.57 -4.15 -1.94
CA LEU A 87 4.90 -4.35 -3.35
C LEU A 87 5.58 -5.71 -3.57
N ALA A 88 6.42 -6.14 -2.63
CA ALA A 88 7.01 -7.48 -2.68
C ALA A 88 6.08 -8.55 -2.11
N THR A 89 5.47 -8.30 -0.94
CA THR A 89 4.78 -9.36 -0.18
C THR A 89 3.36 -9.65 -0.67
N LEU A 90 2.65 -8.66 -1.21
CA LEU A 90 1.28 -8.82 -1.71
C LEU A 90 1.21 -8.78 -3.24
N ALA A 91 1.91 -7.84 -3.88
CA ALA A 91 1.88 -7.72 -5.34
C ALA A 91 2.88 -8.66 -6.05
N GLY A 92 3.80 -9.29 -5.31
CA GLY A 92 4.77 -10.24 -5.87
C GLY A 92 5.83 -9.59 -6.76
N PHE A 93 6.05 -8.28 -6.62
CA PHE A 93 7.05 -7.56 -7.40
C PHE A 93 8.45 -7.82 -6.89
N THR A 94 9.40 -7.89 -7.82
CA THR A 94 10.81 -8.13 -7.50
C THR A 94 11.57 -6.80 -7.51
N PRO A 95 12.37 -6.52 -6.47
CA PRO A 95 13.21 -5.34 -6.46
C PRO A 95 14.32 -5.43 -7.52
N ARG A 96 14.47 -4.41 -8.36
CA ARG A 96 15.56 -4.29 -9.34
C ARG A 96 16.30 -2.97 -9.15
N ASP A 97 17.62 -3.02 -9.27
CA ASP A 97 18.46 -1.84 -9.26
C ASP A 97 18.22 -0.98 -10.51
N ILE A 98 18.29 0.34 -10.32
CA ILE A 98 18.25 1.29 -11.43
C ILE A 98 19.63 1.29 -12.11
N PRO A 99 19.72 1.12 -13.44
CA PRO A 99 20.98 1.25 -14.17
C PRO A 99 21.68 2.58 -13.85
N LYS A 100 23.00 2.53 -13.58
CA LYS A 100 23.75 3.67 -13.05
C LYS A 100 23.75 4.86 -14.00
N GLU A 101 23.73 4.59 -15.30
CA GLU A 101 23.63 5.57 -16.39
C GLU A 101 22.35 6.39 -16.37
N LEU A 102 21.29 5.91 -15.70
CA LEU A 102 20.04 6.63 -15.56
C LEU A 102 20.03 7.56 -14.34
N LEU A 103 20.96 7.38 -13.39
CA LEU A 103 21.01 8.19 -12.18
C LEU A 103 21.47 9.62 -12.49
N PRO A 104 20.82 10.64 -11.92
CA PRO A 104 21.18 12.03 -12.17
C PRO A 104 22.50 12.39 -11.48
N ALA A 105 23.36 13.14 -12.18
CA ALA A 105 24.56 13.72 -11.60
C ALA A 105 24.25 14.92 -10.70
N THR A 106 23.17 15.66 -11.00
CA THR A 106 22.68 16.82 -10.24
C THR A 106 21.15 16.80 -10.20
N GLY A 107 20.56 17.44 -9.19
CA GLY A 107 19.11 17.59 -9.10
C GLY A 107 18.36 16.29 -8.83
N ARG A 108 17.14 16.22 -9.36
CA ARG A 108 16.21 15.09 -9.24
C ARG A 108 15.82 14.59 -10.63
N ARG A 109 15.38 13.34 -10.73
CA ARG A 109 14.93 12.73 -11.97
C ARG A 109 13.86 11.68 -11.67
N LEU A 110 12.85 11.59 -12.53
CA LEU A 110 11.91 10.48 -12.57
C LEU A 110 12.46 9.38 -13.45
N ILE A 111 12.44 8.14 -12.94
CA ILE A 111 12.80 6.93 -13.68
C ILE A 111 11.53 6.13 -13.89
N TYR A 112 11.27 5.81 -15.15
CA TYR A 112 10.13 5.04 -15.59
C TYR A 112 10.58 3.66 -16.06
N ALA A 113 9.91 2.61 -15.63
CA ALA A 113 10.11 1.26 -16.13
C ALA A 113 8.86 0.77 -16.86
N TYR A 114 8.98 0.56 -18.17
CA TYR A 114 7.89 0.06 -19.01
C TYR A 114 8.17 -1.41 -19.34
N HIS A 115 7.13 -2.24 -19.43
CA HIS A 115 7.30 -3.54 -20.08
C HIS A 115 7.84 -3.34 -21.49
N LYS A 116 8.77 -4.20 -21.93
CA LYS A 116 9.45 -4.04 -23.22
C LYS A 116 8.49 -3.97 -24.42
N GLN A 117 7.31 -4.58 -24.30
CA GLN A 117 6.28 -4.65 -25.33
C GLN A 117 5.26 -3.50 -25.25
N GLU A 118 5.30 -2.66 -24.21
CA GLU A 118 4.39 -1.51 -24.10
C GLU A 118 4.69 -0.45 -25.17
N PRO A 119 3.67 0.13 -25.82
CA PRO A 119 3.83 1.21 -26.79
C PRO A 119 4.48 2.44 -26.16
N ALA A 120 4.89 3.40 -26.98
CA ALA A 120 5.63 4.58 -26.51
C ALA A 120 4.84 5.41 -25.47
N ASP A 121 3.52 5.42 -25.57
CA ASP A 121 2.55 6.05 -24.66
C ASP A 121 1.94 5.07 -23.65
N GLY A 122 2.53 3.88 -23.51
CA GLY A 122 2.09 2.85 -22.58
C GLY A 122 2.23 3.27 -21.12
N VAL A 123 1.63 2.50 -20.21
CA VAL A 123 1.67 2.79 -18.77
C VAL A 123 2.94 2.19 -18.18
N PRO A 124 3.74 2.95 -17.40
CA PRO A 124 4.90 2.39 -16.73
C PRO A 124 4.46 1.39 -15.65
N ALA A 125 5.19 0.28 -15.53
CA ALA A 125 4.98 -0.71 -14.48
C ALA A 125 5.41 -0.18 -13.10
N ASP A 126 6.46 0.65 -13.04
CA ASP A 126 6.85 1.39 -11.84
C ASP A 126 7.49 2.72 -12.21
N VAL A 127 7.36 3.69 -11.30
CA VAL A 127 7.97 5.02 -11.40
C VAL A 127 8.58 5.39 -10.05
N VAL A 128 9.81 5.86 -10.09
CA VAL A 128 10.55 6.29 -8.90
C VAL A 128 11.23 7.62 -9.13
N ILE A 129 11.29 8.43 -8.08
CA ILE A 129 12.12 9.62 -8.05
C ILE A 129 13.50 9.27 -7.50
N VAL A 130 14.55 9.72 -8.19
CA VAL A 130 15.94 9.61 -7.77
C VAL A 130 16.52 11.01 -7.61
N GLU A 131 17.46 11.16 -6.68
CA GLU A 131 18.11 12.44 -6.40
C GLU A 131 19.63 12.24 -6.36
N ALA A 132 20.36 13.19 -6.95
CA ALA A 132 21.81 13.17 -6.97
C ALA A 132 22.38 13.16 -5.54
N GLY A 133 23.34 12.27 -5.28
CA GLY A 133 23.99 12.13 -3.98
C GLY A 133 23.15 11.42 -2.90
N LYS A 134 21.93 10.97 -3.20
CA LYS A 134 21.12 10.12 -2.31
C LYS A 134 21.16 8.67 -2.74
N ALA A 135 20.88 7.76 -1.79
CA ALA A 135 20.67 6.36 -2.11
C ALA A 135 19.43 6.22 -3.00
N ALA A 136 19.59 5.63 -4.18
CA ALA A 136 18.50 5.43 -5.11
C ALA A 136 17.56 4.32 -4.58
N PRO A 137 16.22 4.51 -4.62
CA PRO A 137 15.31 3.40 -4.40
C PRO A 137 15.47 2.35 -5.50
N LYS A 138 14.98 1.14 -5.22
CA LYS A 138 14.83 0.09 -6.23
C LYS A 138 13.51 0.25 -6.97
N LEU A 139 13.48 -0.17 -8.23
CA LEU A 139 12.24 -0.39 -8.97
C LEU A 139 11.58 -1.68 -8.46
N MET A 140 10.27 -1.66 -8.28
CA MET A 140 9.47 -2.83 -7.88
C MET A 140 8.72 -3.35 -9.10
N LEU A 141 9.27 -4.35 -9.77
CA LEU A 141 8.80 -4.76 -11.09
C LEU A 141 8.08 -6.12 -11.05
N PRO A 142 6.96 -6.28 -11.78
CA PRO A 142 6.37 -7.59 -12.02
C PRO A 142 7.30 -8.48 -12.89
N PRO A 143 6.98 -9.77 -13.07
CA PRO A 143 7.71 -10.64 -13.98
C PRO A 143 7.73 -10.08 -15.41
N GLY A 144 8.89 -10.15 -16.08
CA GLY A 144 9.05 -9.74 -17.47
C GLY A 144 10.33 -8.98 -17.78
N GLU A 145 10.41 -8.53 -19.04
CA GLU A 145 11.47 -7.66 -19.56
C GLU A 145 11.00 -6.20 -19.61
N PHE A 146 11.92 -5.27 -19.39
CA PHE A 146 11.62 -3.85 -19.24
C PHE A 146 12.55 -2.99 -20.07
N ARG A 147 12.02 -1.86 -20.55
CA ARG A 147 12.77 -0.71 -21.06
C ARG A 147 12.62 0.44 -20.08
N PHE A 148 13.64 1.28 -19.99
CA PHE A 148 13.64 2.42 -19.07
C PHE A 148 13.60 3.74 -19.83
N ALA A 149 12.97 4.74 -19.23
CA ALA A 149 13.01 6.13 -19.67
C ALA A 149 13.17 7.05 -18.45
N PHE A 150 13.50 8.31 -18.67
CA PHE A 150 13.64 9.28 -17.58
C PHE A 150 13.16 10.68 -17.98
N GLU A 151 12.89 11.50 -16.97
CA GLU A 151 12.52 12.91 -17.05
C GLU A 151 13.19 13.67 -15.90
N ASP A 152 13.78 14.83 -16.17
CA ASP A 152 14.48 15.67 -15.17
C ASP A 152 13.54 16.63 -14.41
#